data_AF-A0A9Q0AZ33-F1
#
_entry.id   AF-A0A9Q0AZ33-F1
#
_cell.length_a   1.000
_cell.length_b   1.000
_cell.length_c   1.000
_cell.angle_alpha   90.00
_cell.angle_beta   90.00
_cell.angle_gamma   90.00
#
_symmetry.space_group_name_H-M   'P 1'
#
loop_
_entity.id
_entity.type
_entity.pdbx_description
1 polymer ?
#
loop_
_entity_poly.entity_id
_entity_poly.type
_entity_poly.pdbx_seq_one_letter_code
_entity_poly.pdbx_strand_id
1 'polypeptide(L)'
;MEPRSNKLDAVDLWGNVKIPMMDSDATDGWNKVAGDINKIQYSSLVGIPVSYDNLGDATFSLESSYLDLECPEADRFLGGELRYAPKWSNVTDVFISPTTGSNNPRTDKYPNGTWHGYDHRRNTSDSGYPQWGIAVDRFVDRFWFDDESPRPESYDNPYLDCPIVFTNETGMDFSPAKLLLRLSLRASSIQYWMMDEIEITCHMSQKYVESRISCSNENDKHRCKVVEQRRSEKRHSPESISHLSFPRAFNYIARDLPAATGKQLADATDPSVFYLAHPMSVNISGFPDVKMDQLDLRTVGPRLSQLINTYIAIGQRPYSIEDNNLALTITSLGETTTILKFFLAGAY
;
A
#
# COMPACT_ATOMS: atom_id res chain seq x y z
N MET A 1 11.11 6.94 17.49
CA MET A 1 10.72 8.14 16.74
C MET A 1 11.83 8.55 15.78
N GLU A 2 11.57 8.51 14.47
CA GLU A 2 12.46 9.11 13.49
C GLU A 2 12.35 10.64 13.54
N PRO A 3 13.47 11.36 13.71
CA PRO A 3 13.53 12.80 13.48
C PRO A 3 12.97 13.15 12.10
N ARG A 4 12.37 14.34 11.96
CA ARG A 4 11.86 14.87 10.68
C ARG A 4 12.88 14.73 9.54
N SER A 5 14.16 14.89 9.85
CA SER A 5 15.27 14.71 8.91
C SER A 5 15.26 13.33 8.26
N ASN A 6 14.98 12.27 9.02
CA ASN A 6 15.10 10.91 8.55
C ASN A 6 13.84 10.45 7.76
N LYS A 7 12.66 10.98 8.12
CA LYS A 7 11.43 10.78 7.32
C LYS A 7 11.59 11.28 5.88
N LEU A 8 12.28 12.42 5.73
CA LEU A 8 12.55 13.05 4.44
C LEU A 8 13.78 12.48 3.74
N ASP A 9 14.67 11.82 4.48
CA ASP A 9 15.93 11.31 3.95
C ASP A 9 15.70 10.29 2.84
N ALA A 10 16.61 10.30 1.86
CA ALA A 10 16.62 9.42 0.69
C ALA A 10 16.99 7.97 1.06
N VAL A 11 17.45 7.76 2.28
CA VAL A 11 17.63 6.44 2.90
C VAL A 11 16.73 6.28 4.12
N ASP A 12 16.36 5.04 4.45
CA ASP A 12 15.68 4.71 5.69
C ASP A 12 16.67 4.51 6.87
N LEU A 13 16.13 4.18 8.05
CA LEU A 13 16.92 3.91 9.26
C LEU A 13 17.96 2.79 9.12
N TRP A 14 17.81 1.91 8.12
CA TRP A 14 18.73 0.81 7.86
C TRP A 14 19.70 1.10 6.70
N GLY A 15 19.65 2.31 6.14
CA GLY A 15 20.49 2.69 5.01
C GLY A 15 19.97 2.19 3.66
N ASN A 16 18.74 1.68 3.60
CA ASN A 16 18.13 1.25 2.35
C ASN A 16 17.65 2.48 1.57
N VAL A 17 17.83 2.48 0.24
CA VAL A 17 17.44 3.63 -0.60
C VAL A 17 15.94 3.66 -0.82
N LYS A 18 15.30 4.78 -0.51
CA LYS A 18 13.89 5.02 -0.79
C LYS A 18 13.72 5.45 -2.25
N ILE A 19 12.69 4.90 -2.89
CA ILE A 19 12.37 5.17 -4.29
C ILE A 19 11.30 6.27 -4.34
N PRO A 20 11.58 7.44 -4.96
CA PRO A 20 10.58 8.47 -5.20
C PRO A 20 9.43 7.95 -6.07
N MET A 21 8.23 8.44 -5.81
CA MET A 21 7.12 8.34 -6.76
C MET A 21 7.49 9.17 -8.00
N MET A 22 7.14 8.62 -9.16
CA MET A 22 7.36 9.30 -10.43
C MET A 22 6.35 10.43 -10.57
N ASP A 23 6.79 11.57 -11.11
CA ASP A 23 5.89 12.66 -11.45
C ASP A 23 4.88 12.20 -12.53
N SER A 24 3.61 12.58 -12.40
CA SER A 24 2.59 12.30 -13.41
C SER A 24 2.94 12.93 -14.76
N ASP A 25 3.65 14.07 -14.73
CA ASP A 25 4.08 14.82 -15.91
C ASP A 25 5.45 14.34 -16.44
N ALA A 26 6.01 13.27 -15.89
CA ALA A 26 7.29 12.72 -16.32
C ALA A 26 7.24 12.27 -17.79
N THR A 27 8.29 12.65 -18.54
CA THR A 27 8.50 12.16 -19.91
C THR A 27 8.93 10.70 -19.90
N ASP A 28 8.84 10.02 -21.05
CA ASP A 28 9.31 8.62 -21.17
C ASP A 28 10.83 8.48 -20.96
N GLY A 29 11.59 9.57 -21.08
CA GLY A 29 13.04 9.60 -20.87
C GLY A 29 13.45 9.65 -19.39
N TRP A 30 14.75 9.86 -19.16
CA TRP A 30 15.27 10.09 -17.81
C TRP A 30 14.86 11.47 -17.30
N ASN A 31 14.09 11.49 -16.20
CA ASN A 31 13.65 12.69 -15.52
C ASN A 31 14.47 12.87 -14.24
N LYS A 32 14.95 14.09 -13.98
CA LYS A 32 15.68 14.39 -12.75
C LYS A 32 14.73 14.40 -11.57
N VAL A 33 15.10 13.73 -10.48
CA VAL A 33 14.37 13.82 -9.22
C VAL A 33 14.58 15.22 -8.64
N ALA A 34 13.52 15.84 -8.13
CA ALA A 34 13.58 17.17 -7.55
C ALA A 34 14.66 17.25 -6.45
N GLY A 35 15.50 18.30 -6.48
CA GLY A 35 16.54 18.49 -5.47
C GLY A 35 16.02 18.97 -4.11
N ASP A 36 14.77 19.47 -4.05
CA ASP A 36 14.12 19.89 -2.81
C ASP A 36 13.44 18.70 -2.14
N ILE A 37 14.06 18.24 -1.04
CA ILE A 37 13.62 17.08 -0.27
C ILE A 37 12.18 17.21 0.28
N ASN A 38 11.66 18.43 0.45
CA ASN A 38 10.29 18.64 0.92
C ASN A 38 9.24 18.41 -0.18
N LYS A 39 9.66 18.30 -1.44
CA LYS A 39 8.81 18.03 -2.60
C LYS A 39 8.88 16.58 -3.06
N ILE A 40 9.78 15.78 -2.48
CA ILE A 40 9.92 14.37 -2.83
C ILE A 40 8.91 13.58 -2.02
N GLN A 41 8.00 12.92 -2.74
CA GLN A 41 7.16 11.89 -2.16
C GLN A 41 7.74 10.52 -2.50
N TYR A 42 8.12 9.75 -1.49
CA TYR A 42 8.61 8.38 -1.69
C TYR A 42 7.45 7.42 -1.92
N SER A 43 7.68 6.34 -2.66
CA SER A 43 6.68 5.28 -2.89
C SER A 43 6.39 4.45 -1.64
N SER A 44 7.31 4.43 -0.67
CA SER A 44 7.28 3.67 0.58
C SER A 44 8.00 4.42 1.70
N LEU A 45 7.69 4.10 2.95
CA LEU A 45 8.42 4.60 4.13
C LEU A 45 9.76 3.85 4.34
N VAL A 46 9.89 2.66 3.75
CA VAL A 46 11.11 1.85 3.78
C VAL A 46 11.79 1.81 2.42
N GLY A 47 13.11 1.75 2.45
CA GLY A 47 13.92 1.66 1.24
C GLY A 47 14.09 0.22 0.77
N ILE A 48 14.66 0.08 -0.43
CA ILE A 48 15.07 -1.19 -1.00
C ILE A 48 16.49 -1.52 -0.49
N PRO A 49 16.72 -2.70 0.10
CA PRO A 49 18.04 -3.08 0.55
C PRO A 49 18.97 -3.27 -0.65
N VAL A 50 20.12 -2.60 -0.59
CA VAL A 50 21.20 -2.75 -1.56
C VAL A 50 22.48 -3.00 -0.75
N SER A 51 23.24 -4.04 -1.09
CA SER A 51 24.57 -4.22 -0.49
C SER A 51 25.52 -3.18 -1.11
N TYR A 52 26.10 -2.36 -0.24
CA TYR A 52 27.08 -1.34 -0.61
C TYR A 52 28.52 -1.80 -0.35
N ASP A 53 28.73 -3.09 -0.05
CA ASP A 53 30.02 -3.60 0.37
C ASP A 53 31.09 -3.34 -0.71
N ASN A 54 32.14 -2.59 -0.35
CA ASN A 54 33.23 -2.14 -1.22
C ASN A 54 32.85 -1.13 -2.32
N LEU A 55 31.66 -0.53 -2.29
CA LEU A 55 31.30 0.55 -3.19
C LEU A 55 31.85 1.88 -2.65
N GLY A 56 32.83 2.45 -3.35
CA GLY A 56 33.22 3.85 -3.18
C GLY A 56 32.13 4.79 -3.70
N ASP A 57 32.53 5.91 -4.31
CA ASP A 57 31.57 6.72 -5.06
C ASP A 57 31.09 5.92 -6.28
N ALA A 58 29.80 5.60 -6.30
CA ALA A 58 29.22 4.71 -7.30
C ALA A 58 27.88 5.25 -7.81
N THR A 59 27.61 5.01 -9.09
CA THR A 59 26.31 5.25 -9.69
C THR A 59 25.86 3.97 -10.40
N PHE A 60 24.66 3.50 -10.07
CA PHE A 60 24.09 2.29 -10.66
C PHE A 60 22.60 2.49 -10.94
N SER A 61 22.01 1.58 -11.72
CA SER A 61 20.58 1.59 -12.01
C SER A 61 19.89 0.46 -11.24
N LEU A 62 18.73 0.76 -10.66
CA LEU A 62 17.89 -0.16 -9.92
C LEU A 62 16.49 -0.18 -10.52
N GLU A 63 15.94 -1.37 -10.68
CA GLU A 63 14.55 -1.55 -11.08
C GLU A 63 13.68 -1.83 -9.89
N SER A 64 12.51 -1.21 -9.89
CA SER A 64 11.55 -1.38 -8.82
C SER A 64 10.14 -1.18 -9.35
N SER A 65 9.17 -1.61 -8.55
CA SER A 65 7.77 -1.33 -8.81
C SER A 65 7.05 -1.00 -7.52
N TYR A 66 5.99 -0.22 -7.61
CA TYR A 66 5.17 0.15 -6.46
C TYR A 66 3.71 0.30 -6.85
N LEU A 67 2.81 0.08 -5.88
CA LEU A 67 1.41 0.42 -6.00
C LEU A 67 1.27 1.95 -5.94
N ASP A 68 0.47 2.50 -6.84
CA ASP A 68 0.09 3.90 -6.88
C ASP A 68 -1.44 4.02 -6.87
N LEU A 69 -1.95 4.90 -6.02
CA LEU A 69 -3.37 5.12 -5.78
C LEU A 69 -3.72 6.57 -6.04
N GLU A 70 -4.58 6.79 -7.01
CA GLU A 70 -5.19 8.09 -7.29
C GLU A 70 -6.62 8.08 -6.75
N CYS A 71 -6.94 8.97 -5.81
CA CYS A 71 -8.21 8.94 -5.09
C CYS A 71 -9.06 10.20 -5.37
N PRO A 72 -9.73 10.28 -6.53
CA PRO A 72 -10.44 11.50 -6.95
C PRO A 72 -11.79 11.70 -6.26
N GLU A 73 -12.40 10.63 -5.74
CA GLU A 73 -13.79 10.62 -5.30
C GLU A 73 -13.89 10.29 -3.82
N ALA A 74 -14.78 10.99 -3.10
CA ALA A 74 -15.10 10.66 -1.72
C ALA A 74 -16.54 11.00 -1.33
N ASP A 75 -17.17 10.06 -0.62
CA ASP A 75 -18.48 10.22 0.00
C ASP A 75 -18.33 10.38 1.50
N ARG A 76 -19.07 11.34 2.07
CA ARG A 76 -18.93 11.76 3.47
C ARG A 76 -20.26 11.62 4.19
N PHE A 77 -20.24 10.95 5.33
CA PHE A 77 -21.41 10.59 6.11
C PHE A 77 -21.25 11.08 7.56
N LEU A 78 -22.04 12.08 7.94
CA LEU A 78 -21.98 12.64 9.29
C LEU A 78 -22.71 11.74 10.27
N GLY A 79 -22.06 11.36 11.37
CA GLY A 79 -22.63 10.47 12.39
C GLY A 79 -23.97 10.97 12.94
N GLY A 80 -24.07 12.29 13.17
CA GLY A 80 -25.28 12.98 13.62
C GLY A 80 -26.49 12.78 12.69
N GLU A 81 -26.25 12.66 11.38
CA GLU A 81 -27.28 12.43 10.37
C GLU A 81 -27.63 10.95 10.21
N LEU A 82 -26.69 10.05 10.49
CA LEU A 82 -26.87 8.59 10.37
C LEU A 82 -27.85 8.02 11.41
N ARG A 83 -28.06 8.67 12.56
CA ARG A 83 -28.97 8.17 13.60
C ARG A 83 -30.46 8.39 13.30
N TYR A 84 -30.80 9.30 12.38
CA TYR A 84 -32.19 9.71 12.11
C TYR A 84 -32.59 9.65 10.62
N ALA A 85 -31.68 9.29 9.71
CA ALA A 85 -31.96 9.26 8.28
C ALA A 85 -31.93 7.83 7.70
N PRO A 86 -32.71 7.55 6.63
CA PRO A 86 -32.58 6.34 5.81
C PRO A 86 -31.29 6.30 4.95
N LYS A 87 -30.34 7.22 5.19
CA LYS A 87 -29.07 7.39 4.45
C LYS A 87 -28.08 6.22 4.60
N TRP A 88 -28.35 5.25 5.47
CA TRP A 88 -27.63 3.98 5.49
C TRP A 88 -27.71 3.22 4.17
N SER A 89 -28.72 3.50 3.33
CA SER A 89 -28.86 2.92 1.99
C SER A 89 -27.83 3.42 0.96
N ASN A 90 -27.12 4.53 1.23
CA ASN A 90 -26.12 5.11 0.32
C ASN A 90 -24.68 4.81 0.73
N VAL A 91 -24.46 4.30 1.95
CA VAL A 91 -23.14 3.79 2.34
C VAL A 91 -22.94 2.49 1.56
N THR A 92 -21.76 2.29 0.97
CA THR A 92 -21.48 1.05 0.25
C THR A 92 -21.77 -0.14 1.19
N ASP A 93 -22.49 -1.15 0.70
CA ASP A 93 -22.85 -2.31 1.51
C ASP A 93 -21.60 -3.05 2.06
N VAL A 94 -21.84 -3.99 2.97
CA VAL A 94 -20.82 -4.78 3.68
C VAL A 94 -19.75 -5.31 2.71
N PHE A 95 -18.47 -5.11 3.05
CA PHE A 95 -17.38 -5.71 2.30
C PHE A 95 -17.46 -7.23 2.39
N ILE A 96 -17.51 -7.90 1.24
CA ILE A 96 -17.50 -9.36 1.20
C ILE A 96 -16.08 -9.81 1.54
N SER A 97 -15.92 -10.52 2.66
CA SER A 97 -14.58 -11.01 3.00
C SER A 97 -14.07 -11.91 1.87
N PRO A 98 -12.81 -11.73 1.42
CA PRO A 98 -12.23 -12.51 0.33
C PRO A 98 -12.15 -14.03 0.56
N THR A 99 -12.57 -14.53 1.73
CA THR A 99 -12.49 -15.94 2.15
C THR A 99 -13.84 -16.52 2.60
N THR A 100 -14.97 -15.92 2.24
CA THR A 100 -16.28 -16.23 2.87
C THR A 100 -16.98 -17.50 2.37
N GLY A 101 -16.49 -18.20 1.34
CA GLY A 101 -17.14 -19.40 0.82
C GLY A 101 -16.53 -20.73 1.26
N SER A 102 -15.25 -20.73 1.61
CA SER A 102 -14.48 -21.89 2.01
C SER A 102 -13.20 -21.40 2.70
N ASN A 103 -12.54 -22.23 3.51
CA ASN A 103 -11.23 -21.88 4.07
C ASN A 103 -10.12 -21.69 3.02
N ASN A 104 -10.47 -21.55 1.72
CA ASN A 104 -9.56 -21.43 0.60
C ASN A 104 -9.94 -20.27 -0.35
N PRO A 105 -9.26 -19.11 -0.29
CA PRO A 105 -9.46 -18.00 -1.24
C PRO A 105 -9.18 -18.34 -2.71
N ARG A 106 -8.73 -19.57 -3.01
CA ARG A 106 -8.50 -20.05 -4.38
C ARG A 106 -9.77 -20.58 -5.07
N THR A 107 -10.81 -20.91 -4.30
CA THR A 107 -12.01 -21.59 -4.83
C THR A 107 -13.26 -20.72 -4.93
N ASP A 108 -13.21 -19.50 -4.39
CA ASP A 108 -14.37 -18.59 -4.38
C ASP A 108 -14.51 -17.85 -5.73
N LYS A 109 -15.75 -17.53 -6.11
CA LYS A 109 -16.03 -16.66 -7.26
C LYS A 109 -16.11 -15.21 -6.78
N TYR A 110 -15.45 -14.31 -7.49
CA TYR A 110 -15.44 -12.88 -7.19
C TYR A 110 -16.13 -12.10 -8.32
N PRO A 111 -17.44 -11.80 -8.20
CA PRO A 111 -18.16 -11.05 -9.24
C PRO A 111 -17.63 -9.63 -9.36
N ASN A 112 -17.29 -9.21 -10.58
CA ASN A 112 -16.86 -7.84 -10.86
C ASN A 112 -17.91 -6.80 -10.42
N GLY A 113 -17.44 -5.68 -9.88
CA GLY A 113 -18.29 -4.60 -9.36
C GLY A 113 -18.80 -4.84 -7.94
N THR A 114 -18.30 -5.88 -7.27
CA THR A 114 -18.63 -6.18 -5.87
C THR A 114 -17.42 -5.87 -4.99
N TRP A 115 -17.64 -5.16 -3.88
CA TRP A 115 -16.55 -4.79 -2.98
C TRP A 115 -16.13 -5.96 -2.09
N HIS A 116 -14.91 -6.46 -2.33
CA HIS A 116 -14.27 -7.52 -1.57
C HIS A 116 -13.23 -6.94 -0.62
N GLY A 117 -13.30 -7.23 0.68
CA GLY A 117 -12.40 -6.62 1.67
C GLY A 117 -12.80 -6.83 3.11
N TYR A 118 -12.21 -6.01 3.98
CA TYR A 118 -12.50 -6.02 5.42
C TYR A 118 -12.86 -4.61 5.89
N ASP A 119 -14.07 -4.51 6.45
CA ASP A 119 -14.54 -3.25 7.01
C ASP A 119 -13.99 -3.04 8.43
N HIS A 120 -13.95 -1.78 8.86
CA HIS A 120 -13.69 -1.34 10.22
C HIS A 120 -14.68 -1.99 11.22
N ARG A 121 -15.89 -2.34 10.77
CA ARG A 121 -16.96 -3.02 11.56
C ARG A 121 -16.83 -4.55 11.64
N ARG A 122 -15.70 -5.12 11.22
CA ARG A 122 -15.52 -6.59 11.26
C ARG A 122 -15.58 -7.15 12.68
N ASN A 123 -16.34 -8.22 12.87
CA ASN A 123 -16.43 -8.93 14.14
C ASN A 123 -15.23 -9.89 14.29
N THR A 124 -14.07 -9.37 14.70
CA THR A 124 -12.92 -10.20 15.06
C THR A 124 -12.78 -10.26 16.58
N SER A 125 -12.97 -11.45 17.15
CA SER A 125 -12.91 -11.71 18.59
C SER A 125 -11.58 -11.32 19.26
N ASP A 126 -10.51 -11.15 18.50
CA ASP A 126 -9.14 -11.04 19.04
C ASP A 126 -8.45 -9.69 18.83
N SER A 127 -9.08 -8.67 18.22
CA SER A 127 -8.33 -7.44 17.85
C SER A 127 -9.08 -6.10 17.95
N GLY A 128 -10.36 -6.10 18.32
CA GLY A 128 -11.18 -4.88 18.29
C GLY A 128 -11.44 -4.37 16.86
N TYR A 129 -12.35 -3.40 16.74
CA TYR A 129 -12.69 -2.76 15.46
C TYR A 129 -11.57 -1.79 15.06
N PRO A 130 -10.83 -1.98 13.95
CA PRO A 130 -9.89 -0.96 13.49
C PRO A 130 -10.64 0.32 13.11
N GLN A 131 -9.96 1.46 13.00
CA GLN A 131 -10.60 2.73 12.58
C GLN A 131 -10.81 2.85 11.07
N TRP A 132 -10.25 1.93 10.29
CA TRP A 132 -10.34 1.95 8.84
C TRP A 132 -10.29 0.55 8.23
N GLY A 133 -10.67 0.45 6.97
CA GLY A 133 -10.66 -0.77 6.18
C GLY A 133 -10.54 -0.47 4.69
N ILE A 134 -10.23 -1.50 3.90
CA ILE A 134 -10.13 -1.40 2.45
C ILE A 134 -10.85 -2.54 1.76
N ALA A 135 -11.36 -2.27 0.56
CA ALA A 135 -11.95 -3.22 -0.36
C ALA A 135 -11.50 -2.99 -1.81
N VAL A 136 -11.60 -4.00 -2.66
CA VAL A 136 -11.43 -3.88 -4.12
C VAL A 136 -12.68 -4.37 -4.85
N ASP A 137 -12.99 -3.78 -6.01
CA ASP A 137 -14.22 -4.09 -6.76
C ASP A 137 -14.13 -5.33 -7.66
N ARG A 138 -12.92 -5.85 -7.86
CA ARG A 138 -12.61 -7.02 -8.68
C ARG A 138 -11.24 -7.59 -8.38
N PHE A 139 -11.07 -8.86 -8.72
CA PHE A 139 -9.77 -9.52 -8.79
C PHE A 139 -9.49 -9.96 -10.23
N VAL A 140 -8.28 -10.44 -10.50
CA VAL A 140 -7.99 -11.16 -11.75
C VAL A 140 -8.85 -12.43 -11.84
N ASP A 141 -8.96 -13.01 -13.03
CA ASP A 141 -9.73 -14.26 -13.19
C ASP A 141 -9.13 -15.40 -12.36
N ARG A 142 -10.00 -16.26 -11.82
CA ARG A 142 -9.64 -17.44 -11.01
C ARG A 142 -8.62 -18.34 -11.69
N PHE A 143 -8.65 -18.41 -13.03
CA PHE A 143 -7.65 -19.11 -13.83
C PHE A 143 -6.21 -18.78 -13.43
N TRP A 144 -5.92 -17.56 -12.98
CA TRP A 144 -4.56 -17.08 -12.69
C TRP A 144 -4.04 -17.37 -11.28
N PHE A 145 -4.90 -17.77 -10.34
CA PHE A 145 -4.50 -18.02 -8.93
C PHE A 145 -4.98 -19.35 -8.35
N ASP A 146 -5.86 -20.07 -9.06
CA ASP A 146 -6.36 -21.37 -8.62
C ASP A 146 -5.40 -22.51 -8.99
N ASP A 147 -5.10 -23.34 -7.99
CA ASP A 147 -4.27 -24.55 -8.14
C ASP A 147 -5.05 -25.68 -8.83
N GLU A 148 -6.39 -25.66 -8.78
CA GLU A 148 -7.25 -26.73 -9.33
C GLU A 148 -7.68 -26.50 -10.79
N SER A 149 -7.33 -25.36 -11.38
CA SER A 149 -7.60 -25.13 -12.81
C SER A 149 -6.80 -26.12 -13.66
N PRO A 150 -7.40 -26.74 -14.70
CA PRO A 150 -6.73 -27.73 -15.54
C PRO A 150 -5.60 -27.05 -16.33
N ARG A 151 -4.42 -26.99 -15.72
CA ARG A 151 -3.20 -26.48 -16.32
C ARG A 151 -2.39 -27.66 -16.83
N PRO A 152 -1.64 -27.51 -17.94
CA PRO A 152 -0.68 -28.51 -18.36
C PRO A 152 0.28 -28.82 -17.19
N GLU A 153 0.57 -30.10 -16.93
CA GLU A 153 1.37 -30.62 -15.80
C GLU A 153 2.78 -29.98 -15.65
N SER A 154 3.21 -29.13 -16.59
CA SER A 154 4.49 -28.41 -16.54
C SER A 154 4.44 -27.03 -15.87
N TYR A 155 3.31 -26.61 -15.31
CA TYR A 155 3.13 -25.30 -14.65
C TYR A 155 3.18 -25.40 -13.12
N ASP A 156 4.23 -26.01 -12.57
CA ASP A 156 4.66 -25.77 -11.18
C ASP A 156 5.24 -24.35 -11.12
N ASN A 157 4.37 -23.34 -11.13
CA ASN A 157 4.78 -21.94 -11.18
C ASN A 157 4.86 -21.38 -9.75
N PRO A 158 6.07 -21.14 -9.20
CA PRO A 158 6.22 -20.53 -7.88
C PRO A 158 5.66 -19.11 -7.80
N TYR A 159 5.31 -18.50 -8.94
CA TYR A 159 4.81 -17.13 -9.07
C TYR A 159 3.28 -17.00 -9.10
N LEU A 160 2.55 -18.03 -8.67
CA LEU A 160 1.11 -17.92 -8.41
C LEU A 160 0.84 -16.75 -7.43
N ASP A 161 -0.28 -16.04 -7.63
CA ASP A 161 -0.66 -14.86 -6.84
C ASP A 161 0.22 -13.59 -7.04
N CYS A 162 0.92 -13.45 -8.18
CA CYS A 162 1.79 -12.30 -8.45
C CYS A 162 1.57 -11.73 -9.87
N PRO A 163 1.63 -10.39 -10.08
CA PRO A 163 1.48 -9.78 -11.40
C PRO A 163 2.36 -10.40 -12.49
N ILE A 164 3.55 -10.89 -12.12
CA ILE A 164 4.56 -11.41 -13.07
C ILE A 164 4.02 -12.50 -14.01
N VAL A 165 2.96 -13.23 -13.63
CA VAL A 165 2.32 -14.23 -14.51
C VAL A 165 1.78 -13.61 -15.82
N PHE A 166 1.49 -12.31 -15.82
CA PHE A 166 0.97 -11.58 -16.98
C PHE A 166 2.05 -10.96 -17.87
N THR A 167 3.34 -11.12 -17.55
CA THR A 167 4.45 -10.44 -18.24
C THR A 167 4.52 -10.76 -19.74
N ASN A 168 4.12 -11.97 -20.14
CA ASN A 168 4.15 -12.41 -21.54
C ASN A 168 2.77 -12.44 -22.20
N GLU A 169 1.72 -12.09 -21.46
CA GLU A 169 0.36 -12.20 -21.95
C GLU A 169 -0.02 -10.98 -22.79
N THR A 170 -0.70 -11.21 -23.91
CA THR A 170 -1.10 -10.16 -24.85
C THR A 170 -2.55 -10.36 -25.29
N GLY A 171 -3.21 -9.29 -25.74
CA GLY A 171 -4.58 -9.36 -26.24
C GLY A 171 -5.66 -9.58 -25.18
N MET A 172 -5.34 -9.36 -23.90
CA MET A 172 -6.30 -9.39 -22.80
C MET A 172 -6.81 -7.98 -22.46
N ASP A 173 -8.07 -7.89 -22.05
CA ASP A 173 -8.66 -6.67 -21.51
C ASP A 173 -8.30 -6.54 -20.02
N PHE A 174 -7.38 -5.62 -19.73
CA PHE A 174 -6.94 -5.34 -18.37
C PHE A 174 -7.59 -4.07 -17.83
N SER A 175 -8.88 -4.17 -17.52
CA SER A 175 -9.59 -3.11 -16.83
C SER A 175 -9.07 -2.97 -15.38
N PRO A 176 -8.56 -1.79 -14.96
CA PRO A 176 -7.98 -1.62 -13.63
C PRO A 176 -9.03 -1.79 -12.54
N ALA A 177 -8.64 -2.43 -11.44
CA ALA A 177 -9.45 -2.51 -10.23
C ALA A 177 -9.51 -1.14 -9.53
N LYS A 178 -10.62 -0.89 -8.84
CA LYS A 178 -10.77 0.22 -7.91
C LYS A 178 -10.56 -0.28 -6.49
N LEU A 179 -9.98 0.59 -5.65
CA LEU A 179 -9.86 0.39 -4.21
C LEU A 179 -10.80 1.35 -3.49
N LEU A 180 -11.55 0.86 -2.52
CA LEU A 180 -12.36 1.66 -1.61
C LEU A 180 -11.68 1.70 -0.26
N LEU A 181 -11.28 2.88 0.19
CA LEU A 181 -10.85 3.15 1.56
C LEU A 181 -12.06 3.63 2.36
N ARG A 182 -12.37 2.96 3.47
CA ARG A 182 -13.39 3.42 4.43
C ARG A 182 -12.72 3.79 5.74
N LEU A 183 -12.98 4.99 6.23
CA LEU A 183 -12.50 5.50 7.52
C LEU A 183 -13.70 5.81 8.42
N SER A 184 -13.56 5.49 9.71
CA SER A 184 -14.46 5.91 10.78
C SER A 184 -13.72 6.85 11.71
N LEU A 185 -14.10 8.12 11.69
CA LEU A 185 -13.47 9.23 12.40
C LEU A 185 -14.37 9.71 13.53
N ARG A 186 -13.82 10.27 14.60
CA ARG A 186 -14.65 10.84 15.67
C ARG A 186 -15.41 12.05 15.14
N ALA A 187 -16.73 12.08 15.36
CA ALA A 187 -17.57 13.14 14.82
C ALA A 187 -17.20 14.51 15.39
N SER A 188 -17.36 15.55 14.57
CA SER A 188 -17.15 16.95 15.00
C SER A 188 -18.29 17.52 15.87
N SER A 189 -19.35 16.74 16.12
CA SER A 189 -20.56 17.18 16.81
C SER A 189 -20.51 17.03 18.34
N ILE A 190 -21.48 17.62 19.04
CA ILE A 190 -21.55 17.70 20.52
C ILE A 190 -21.69 16.31 21.19
N GLN A 191 -21.96 15.25 20.42
CA GLN A 191 -22.07 13.88 20.92
C GLN A 191 -20.80 13.08 20.59
N TYR A 192 -19.87 13.06 21.55
CA TYR A 192 -18.54 12.42 21.45
C TYR A 192 -18.52 10.91 21.13
N TRP A 193 -19.67 10.24 21.19
CA TRP A 193 -19.84 8.81 20.88
C TRP A 193 -20.28 8.53 19.44
N MET A 194 -20.45 9.56 18.60
CA MET A 194 -20.82 9.39 17.20
C MET A 194 -19.58 9.38 16.32
N MET A 195 -19.59 8.53 15.29
CA MET A 195 -18.53 8.44 14.29
C MET A 195 -19.01 9.00 12.97
N ASP A 196 -18.15 9.78 12.35
CA ASP A 196 -18.22 10.33 11.02
C ASP A 196 -17.54 9.33 10.07
N GLU A 197 -18.20 8.94 8.98
CA GLU A 197 -17.65 7.99 8.02
C GLU A 197 -17.29 8.67 6.71
N ILE A 198 -16.16 8.27 6.13
CA ILE A 198 -15.76 8.70 4.79
C ILE A 198 -15.35 7.48 3.98
N GLU A 199 -15.89 7.42 2.77
CA GLU A 199 -15.53 6.46 1.74
C GLU A 199 -14.74 7.19 0.67
N ILE A 200 -13.58 6.67 0.31
CA ILE A 200 -12.69 7.26 -0.68
C ILE A 200 -12.42 6.20 -1.74
N THR A 201 -12.82 6.49 -2.98
CA THR A 201 -12.61 5.58 -4.12
C THR A 201 -11.33 5.96 -4.84
N CYS A 202 -10.47 4.97 -5.05
CA CYS A 202 -9.15 5.12 -5.64
C CYS A 202 -8.99 4.23 -6.88
N HIS A 203 -8.34 4.77 -7.90
CA HIS A 203 -7.83 4.02 -9.04
C HIS A 203 -6.48 3.42 -8.68
N MET A 204 -6.32 2.13 -8.99
CA MET A 204 -5.11 1.39 -8.65
C MET A 204 -4.24 1.21 -9.89
N SER A 205 -2.95 1.45 -9.75
CA SER A 205 -1.98 1.08 -10.77
C SER A 205 -0.66 0.58 -10.16
N GLN A 206 0.00 -0.35 -10.84
CA GLN A 206 1.33 -0.83 -10.53
C GLN A 206 2.32 -0.08 -11.42
N LYS A 207 3.16 0.77 -10.83
CA LYS A 207 4.18 1.51 -11.57
C LYS A 207 5.47 0.71 -11.61
N TYR A 208 6.10 0.65 -12.78
CA TYR A 208 7.41 0.03 -12.99
C TYR A 208 8.42 1.10 -13.36
N VAL A 209 9.48 1.23 -12.57
CA VAL A 209 10.43 2.33 -12.71
C VAL A 209 11.88 1.85 -12.69
N GLU A 210 12.68 2.50 -13.52
CA GLU A 210 14.14 2.42 -13.47
C GLU A 210 14.67 3.67 -12.79
N SER A 211 15.49 3.47 -11.76
CA SER A 211 16.03 4.52 -10.90
C SER A 211 17.55 4.53 -10.98
N ARG A 212 18.15 5.68 -11.33
CA ARG A 212 19.59 5.90 -11.20
C ARG A 212 19.90 6.34 -9.80
N ILE A 213 20.68 5.55 -9.09
CA ILE A 213 21.10 5.81 -7.72
C ILE A 213 22.54 6.29 -7.75
N SER A 214 22.80 7.42 -7.11
CA SER A 214 24.14 7.93 -6.83
C SER A 214 24.42 7.75 -5.35
N CYS A 215 25.52 7.08 -5.04
CA CYS A 215 26.03 6.88 -3.70
C CYS A 215 27.37 7.59 -3.54
N SER A 216 27.54 8.32 -2.44
CA SER A 216 28.84 8.80 -1.98
C SER A 216 29.19 8.21 -0.63
N ASN A 217 30.48 8.01 -0.38
CA ASN A 217 30.97 7.63 0.95
C ASN A 217 31.46 8.88 1.70
N GLU A 218 30.68 9.35 2.67
CA GLU A 218 31.05 10.46 3.54
C GLU A 218 31.10 9.98 4.99
N ASN A 219 32.28 10.08 5.64
CA ASN A 219 32.50 9.71 7.04
C ASN A 219 32.04 8.28 7.39
N ASP A 220 32.43 7.29 6.59
CA ASP A 220 32.05 5.87 6.74
C ASP A 220 30.54 5.62 6.71
N LYS A 221 29.76 6.56 6.13
CA LYS A 221 28.31 6.43 5.92
C LYS A 221 28.00 6.60 4.45
N HIS A 222 27.39 5.57 3.84
CA HIS A 222 26.90 5.65 2.48
C HIS A 222 25.69 6.59 2.42
N ARG A 223 25.80 7.64 1.61
CA ARG A 223 24.69 8.53 1.27
C ARG A 223 24.25 8.22 -0.14
N CYS A 224 23.20 7.42 -0.24
CA CYS A 224 22.64 7.03 -1.52
C CYS A 224 21.32 7.77 -1.76
N LYS A 225 21.12 8.23 -2.99
CA LYS A 225 19.86 8.84 -3.41
C LYS A 225 19.57 8.55 -4.87
N VAL A 226 18.29 8.50 -5.20
CA VAL A 226 17.85 8.48 -6.59
C VAL A 226 18.06 9.88 -7.18
N VAL A 227 18.79 9.95 -8.30
CA VAL A 227 19.10 11.20 -9.00
C VAL A 227 18.24 11.39 -10.25
N GLU A 228 17.89 10.29 -10.92
CA GLU A 228 17.06 10.30 -12.12
C GLU A 228 16.15 9.06 -12.13
N GLN A 229 14.96 9.19 -12.70
CA GLN A 229 14.01 8.09 -12.89
C GLN A 229 13.37 8.14 -14.28
N ARG A 230 13.01 6.96 -14.78
CA ARG A 230 12.17 6.80 -15.98
C ARG A 230 11.24 5.61 -15.81
N ARG A 231 10.18 5.56 -16.63
CA ARG A 231 9.36 4.36 -16.77
C ARG A 231 10.24 3.19 -17.21
N SER A 232 10.01 1.99 -16.68
CA SER A 232 10.84 0.85 -17.05
C SER A 232 10.64 0.49 -18.52
N GLU A 233 11.74 0.24 -19.22
CA GLU A 233 11.73 -0.26 -20.61
C GLU A 233 11.75 -1.79 -20.65
N LYS A 234 11.97 -2.44 -19.50
CA LYS A 234 11.91 -3.89 -19.42
C LYS A 234 10.48 -4.38 -19.53
N ARG A 235 10.35 -5.60 -20.05
CA ARG A 235 9.06 -6.27 -20.09
C ARG A 235 8.56 -6.50 -18.66
N HIS A 236 7.38 -6.00 -18.37
CA HIS A 236 6.70 -6.13 -17.08
C HIS A 236 5.21 -6.43 -17.31
N SER A 237 4.51 -6.80 -16.25
CA SER A 237 3.06 -7.00 -16.27
C SER A 237 2.32 -5.69 -16.55
N PRO A 238 1.08 -5.72 -17.06
CA PRO A 238 0.30 -4.51 -17.28
C PRO A 238 0.16 -3.67 -16.01
N GLU A 239 0.31 -2.34 -16.10
CA GLU A 239 0.18 -1.43 -14.93
C GLU A 239 -1.21 -1.48 -14.29
N SER A 240 -2.24 -1.96 -14.99
CA SER A 240 -3.60 -2.13 -14.44
C SER A 240 -3.77 -3.34 -13.53
N ILE A 241 -2.78 -4.23 -13.45
CA ILE A 241 -2.75 -5.35 -12.50
C ILE A 241 -1.69 -5.06 -11.44
N SER A 242 -2.13 -5.03 -10.17
CA SER A 242 -1.24 -4.85 -9.02
C SER A 242 -1.22 -6.09 -8.13
N HIS A 243 -0.35 -6.08 -7.11
CA HIS A 243 -0.37 -7.11 -6.07
C HIS A 243 -1.73 -7.25 -5.37
N LEU A 244 -2.53 -6.17 -5.32
CA LEU A 244 -3.85 -6.18 -4.71
C LEU A 244 -4.93 -6.80 -5.62
N SER A 245 -4.62 -7.06 -6.89
CA SER A 245 -5.53 -7.73 -7.82
C SER A 245 -5.62 -9.25 -7.59
N PHE A 246 -4.85 -9.79 -6.63
CA PHE A 246 -4.83 -11.21 -6.27
C PHE A 246 -5.49 -11.44 -4.91
N PRO A 247 -6.52 -12.31 -4.81
CA PRO A 247 -7.31 -12.46 -3.59
C PRO A 247 -6.48 -12.83 -2.35
N ARG A 248 -5.47 -13.71 -2.49
CA ARG A 248 -4.64 -14.11 -1.35
C ARG A 248 -3.80 -12.96 -0.82
N ALA A 249 -3.07 -12.27 -1.69
CA ALA A 249 -2.23 -11.14 -1.30
C ALA A 249 -3.08 -10.02 -0.69
N PHE A 250 -4.18 -9.67 -1.35
CA PHE A 250 -5.13 -8.68 -0.88
C PHE A 250 -5.75 -9.06 0.48
N ASN A 251 -6.12 -10.33 0.68
CA ASN A 251 -6.69 -10.80 1.94
C ASN A 251 -5.78 -10.51 3.14
N TYR A 252 -4.48 -10.79 3.03
CA TYR A 252 -3.54 -10.49 4.11
C TYR A 252 -3.43 -8.98 4.35
N ILE A 253 -3.29 -8.18 3.29
CA ILE A 253 -3.13 -6.73 3.40
C ILE A 253 -4.39 -6.11 4.01
N ALA A 254 -5.56 -6.37 3.44
CA ALA A 254 -6.84 -5.80 3.91
C ALA A 254 -7.21 -6.25 5.32
N ARG A 255 -6.81 -7.47 5.73
CA ARG A 255 -7.06 -7.96 7.09
C ARG A 255 -6.08 -7.38 8.10
N ASP A 256 -4.78 -7.45 7.83
CA ASP A 256 -3.76 -7.29 8.87
C ASP A 256 -3.24 -5.86 8.95
N LEU A 257 -3.16 -5.13 7.82
CA LEU A 257 -2.64 -3.76 7.80
C LEU A 257 -3.49 -2.79 8.65
N PRO A 258 -4.84 -2.73 8.52
CA PRO A 258 -5.63 -1.83 9.36
C PRO A 258 -5.61 -2.17 10.85
N ALA A 259 -5.33 -3.42 11.21
CA ALA A 259 -5.19 -3.86 12.60
C ALA A 259 -3.76 -3.76 13.14
N ALA A 260 -2.77 -3.43 12.31
CA ALA A 260 -1.37 -3.56 12.68
C ALA A 260 -1.00 -2.66 13.87
N THR A 261 -1.64 -1.51 14.04
CA THR A 261 -1.39 -0.58 15.17
C THR A 261 -1.92 -1.11 16.51
N GLY A 262 -2.86 -2.07 16.48
CA GLY A 262 -3.62 -2.51 17.64
C GLY A 262 -4.54 -1.44 18.23
N LYS A 263 -4.75 -0.30 17.55
CA LYS A 263 -5.67 0.75 17.98
C LYS A 263 -7.10 0.36 17.66
N GLN A 264 -7.98 0.49 18.65
CA GLN A 264 -9.39 0.23 18.48
C GLN A 264 -10.13 1.51 18.13
N LEU A 265 -11.32 1.34 17.53
CA LEU A 265 -12.20 2.42 17.13
C LEU A 265 -12.48 3.43 18.26
N ALA A 266 -12.63 2.95 19.50
CA ALA A 266 -12.90 3.78 20.67
C ALA A 266 -11.67 4.51 21.23
N ASP A 267 -10.46 4.14 20.81
CA ASP A 267 -9.21 4.74 21.28
C ASP A 267 -8.93 6.09 20.61
N ALA A 268 -7.78 6.68 20.94
CA ALA A 268 -7.20 7.78 20.16
C ALA A 268 -6.97 7.37 18.71
N THR A 269 -6.89 8.38 17.81
CA THR A 269 -6.72 8.17 16.37
C THR A 269 -5.63 7.15 16.04
N ASP A 270 -5.97 6.24 15.13
CA ASP A 270 -5.06 5.27 14.55
C ASP A 270 -3.88 5.99 13.87
N PRO A 271 -2.63 5.61 14.15
CA PRO A 271 -1.44 6.23 13.56
C PRO A 271 -1.46 6.28 12.04
N SER A 272 -2.05 5.27 11.39
CA SER A 272 -2.18 5.21 9.93
C SER A 272 -3.15 6.30 9.46
N VAL A 273 -4.30 6.43 10.12
CA VAL A 273 -5.27 7.51 9.84
C VAL A 273 -4.66 8.89 10.12
N PHE A 274 -3.91 9.02 11.20
CA PHE A 274 -3.19 10.24 11.52
C PHE A 274 -2.13 10.58 10.48
N TYR A 275 -1.38 9.59 9.99
CA TYR A 275 -0.39 9.75 8.92
C TYR A 275 -1.03 10.21 7.60
N LEU A 276 -2.22 9.68 7.25
CA LEU A 276 -2.95 10.11 6.07
C LEU A 276 -3.30 11.61 6.11
N ALA A 277 -3.54 12.19 7.28
CA ALA A 277 -3.78 13.63 7.44
C ALA A 277 -2.49 14.45 7.66
N HIS A 278 -1.56 13.95 8.48
CA HIS A 278 -0.42 14.70 9.04
C HIS A 278 0.90 13.91 8.97
N PRO A 279 1.46 13.62 7.78
CA PRO A 279 2.61 12.71 7.61
C PRO A 279 3.89 13.21 8.29
N MET A 280 4.02 14.52 8.46
CA MET A 280 5.23 15.20 8.97
C MET A 280 5.15 15.56 10.45
N SER A 281 4.05 15.24 11.14
CA SER A 281 3.91 15.55 12.56
C SER A 281 4.82 14.67 13.42
N VAL A 282 5.30 15.25 14.54
CA VAL A 282 6.19 14.63 15.54
C VAL A 282 5.49 14.58 16.91
N ASN A 283 4.17 14.79 16.97
CA ASN A 283 3.49 14.85 18.26
C ASN A 283 3.36 13.45 18.88
N ILE A 284 4.07 13.25 20.00
CA ILE A 284 4.24 11.98 20.71
C ILE A 284 3.11 11.74 21.72
N SER A 285 2.47 12.81 22.19
CA SER A 285 1.48 12.75 23.27
C SER A 285 0.08 12.58 22.70
N GLY A 286 -0.25 11.36 22.29
CA GLY A 286 -1.56 10.99 21.77
C GLY A 286 -1.85 11.60 20.40
N PHE A 287 -2.35 10.80 19.47
CA PHE A 287 -2.81 11.33 18.20
C PHE A 287 -4.14 12.06 18.44
N PRO A 288 -4.22 13.38 18.18
CA PRO A 288 -5.48 14.09 18.28
C PRO A 288 -6.47 13.50 17.28
N ASP A 289 -7.76 13.70 17.54
CA ASP A 289 -8.83 13.25 16.66
C ASP A 289 -8.64 13.88 15.27
N VAL A 290 -8.52 13.04 14.24
CA VAL A 290 -8.50 13.47 12.84
C VAL A 290 -9.94 13.68 12.38
N LYS A 291 -10.16 14.82 11.74
CA LYS A 291 -11.46 15.20 11.17
C LYS A 291 -11.48 14.99 9.67
N MET A 292 -12.69 14.81 9.13
CA MET A 292 -12.93 14.63 7.70
C MET A 292 -12.29 15.73 6.82
N ASP A 293 -12.36 16.99 7.25
CA ASP A 293 -11.85 18.16 6.52
C ASP A 293 -10.31 18.24 6.48
N GLN A 294 -9.63 17.48 7.32
CA GLN A 294 -8.17 17.38 7.34
C GLN A 294 -7.62 16.36 6.33
N LEU A 295 -8.49 15.60 5.66
CA LEU A 295 -8.13 14.65 4.62
C LEU A 295 -8.23 15.30 3.25
N ASP A 296 -7.07 15.62 2.67
CA ASP A 296 -6.96 16.10 1.29
C ASP A 296 -6.89 14.92 0.31
N LEU A 297 -7.89 14.83 -0.57
CA LEU A 297 -8.00 13.78 -1.59
C LEU A 297 -6.80 13.72 -2.54
N ARG A 298 -6.11 14.84 -2.77
CA ARG A 298 -4.90 14.88 -3.60
C ARG A 298 -3.73 14.14 -2.95
N THR A 299 -3.73 14.00 -1.64
CA THR A 299 -2.59 13.44 -0.89
C THR A 299 -2.92 12.12 -0.19
N VAL A 300 -4.21 11.82 0.05
CA VAL A 300 -4.63 10.58 0.72
C VAL A 300 -4.23 9.34 -0.07
N GLY A 301 -4.36 9.36 -1.41
CA GLY A 301 -3.99 8.24 -2.27
C GLY A 301 -2.50 7.94 -2.25
N PRO A 302 -1.63 8.93 -2.54
CA PRO A 302 -0.19 8.75 -2.41
C PRO A 302 0.27 8.33 -1.01
N ARG A 303 -0.35 8.84 0.07
CA ARG A 303 -0.03 8.43 1.45
C ARG A 303 -0.51 7.01 1.79
N LEU A 304 -1.68 6.62 1.30
CA LEU A 304 -2.17 5.25 1.45
C LEU A 304 -1.29 4.26 0.68
N SER A 305 -0.86 4.65 -0.52
CA SER A 305 0.11 3.91 -1.33
C SER A 305 1.41 3.69 -0.56
N GLN A 306 1.95 4.74 0.07
CA GLN A 306 3.12 4.64 0.96
C GLN A 306 2.95 3.60 2.06
N LEU A 307 1.80 3.60 2.76
CA LEU A 307 1.53 2.63 3.82
C LEU A 307 1.45 1.19 3.28
N ILE A 308 0.73 0.98 2.18
CA ILE A 308 0.57 -0.35 1.58
C ILE A 308 1.90 -0.87 1.03
N ASN A 309 2.64 -0.05 0.27
CA ASN A 309 3.95 -0.40 -0.24
C ASN A 309 4.96 -0.70 0.88
N THR A 310 4.90 0.06 1.98
CA THR A 310 5.71 -0.21 3.17
C THR A 310 5.40 -1.59 3.72
N TYR A 311 4.12 -1.92 3.88
CA TYR A 311 3.68 -3.22 4.40
C TYR A 311 4.09 -4.38 3.48
N ILE A 312 3.98 -4.19 2.16
CA ILE A 312 4.45 -5.18 1.17
C ILE A 312 5.96 -5.36 1.26
N ALA A 313 6.73 -4.26 1.27
CA ALA A 313 8.20 -4.29 1.29
C ALA A 313 8.76 -4.98 2.53
N ILE A 314 8.26 -4.66 3.73
CA ILE A 314 8.71 -5.32 4.97
C ILE A 314 8.25 -6.78 5.06
N GLY A 315 7.21 -7.14 4.31
CA GLY A 315 6.67 -8.49 4.26
C GLY A 315 7.37 -9.43 3.30
N GLN A 316 8.27 -8.89 2.49
CA GLN A 316 9.12 -9.68 1.61
C GLN A 316 10.27 -10.28 2.43
N ARG A 317 10.47 -11.60 2.31
CA ARG A 317 11.72 -12.21 2.77
C ARG A 317 12.82 -11.86 1.76
N PRO A 318 14.02 -11.43 2.20
CA PRO A 318 15.13 -11.25 1.29
C PRO A 318 15.52 -12.62 0.70
N TYR A 319 15.28 -12.82 -0.59
CA TYR A 319 15.92 -13.91 -1.33
C TYR A 319 17.33 -13.44 -1.68
N SER A 320 18.34 -14.28 -1.44
CA SER A 320 19.72 -14.01 -1.83
C SER A 320 19.80 -13.84 -3.35
N ILE A 321 20.47 -12.77 -3.79
CA ILE A 321 20.73 -12.48 -5.20
C ILE A 321 21.71 -13.52 -5.74
N GLU A 322 21.21 -14.58 -6.36
CA GLU A 322 21.93 -15.35 -7.36
C GLU A 322 21.10 -15.30 -8.65
N ASP A 323 21.65 -14.60 -9.66
CA ASP A 323 21.21 -14.50 -11.06
C ASP A 323 19.85 -13.82 -11.42
N ASN A 324 19.98 -12.56 -11.85
CA ASN A 324 19.32 -11.87 -12.99
C ASN A 324 17.81 -11.94 -13.26
N ASN A 325 16.96 -12.51 -12.41
CA ASN A 325 15.51 -12.43 -12.59
C ASN A 325 14.80 -11.97 -11.30
N LEU A 326 14.43 -10.69 -11.25
CA LEU A 326 13.56 -10.14 -10.21
C LEU A 326 12.13 -10.63 -10.43
N ALA A 327 11.81 -11.77 -9.83
CA ALA A 327 10.45 -12.24 -9.65
C ALA A 327 10.15 -12.30 -8.15
N LEU A 328 9.62 -11.20 -7.61
CA LEU A 328 9.22 -11.10 -6.22
C LEU A 328 8.03 -12.02 -5.95
N THR A 329 8.26 -13.04 -5.14
CA THR A 329 7.21 -13.97 -4.67
C THR A 329 6.84 -13.60 -3.24
N ILE A 330 5.57 -13.26 -2.99
CA ILE A 330 5.08 -12.99 -1.63
C ILE A 330 4.82 -14.34 -0.94
N THR A 331 5.83 -14.91 -0.30
CA THR A 331 5.65 -16.10 0.56
C THR A 331 5.48 -15.70 2.03
N SER A 332 4.25 -15.86 2.52
CA SER A 332 3.78 -15.83 3.92
C SER A 332 4.14 -14.59 4.78
N LEU A 333 3.16 -13.72 4.97
CA LEU A 333 3.20 -12.48 5.78
C LEU A 333 2.99 -12.71 7.29
N GLY A 334 3.40 -13.85 7.84
CA GLY A 334 3.06 -14.27 9.21
C GLY A 334 3.64 -13.41 10.35
N GLU A 335 4.70 -12.63 10.10
CA GLU A 335 5.45 -11.89 11.14
C GLU A 335 5.46 -10.36 10.95
N THR A 336 4.80 -9.81 9.93
CA THR A 336 4.87 -8.39 9.54
C THR A 336 4.19 -7.42 10.50
N THR A 337 3.23 -7.89 11.28
CA THR A 337 2.49 -7.05 12.23
C THR A 337 3.39 -6.45 13.30
N THR A 338 4.46 -7.14 13.70
CA THR A 338 5.45 -6.61 14.66
C THR A 338 6.32 -5.53 14.04
N ILE A 339 6.71 -5.67 12.77
CA ILE A 339 7.60 -4.72 12.07
C ILE A 339 6.83 -3.45 11.67
N LEU A 340 5.58 -3.56 11.22
CA LEU A 340 4.76 -2.36 10.97
C LEU A 340 4.43 -1.63 12.27
N LYS A 341 4.24 -2.37 13.39
CA LYS A 341 4.26 -1.77 14.73
C LYS A 341 5.58 -1.06 14.97
N PHE A 342 6.75 -1.58 14.63
CA PHE A 342 8.02 -0.85 14.77
C PHE A 342 8.20 0.34 13.82
N PHE A 343 7.55 0.40 12.67
CA PHE A 343 7.62 1.57 11.79
C PHE A 343 6.66 2.67 12.19
N LEU A 344 5.44 2.27 12.51
CA LEU A 344 4.46 3.18 13.08
C LEU A 344 4.97 3.59 14.46
N ALA A 345 5.32 2.69 15.40
CA ALA A 345 5.93 2.93 16.74
C ALA A 345 7.35 3.50 16.71
N GLY A 346 8.10 3.29 15.64
CA GLY A 346 9.38 3.96 15.37
C GLY A 346 9.17 5.39 14.87
N ALA A 347 7.94 5.75 14.53
CA ALA A 347 7.43 7.11 14.50
C ALA A 347 6.70 7.52 15.82
N TYR A 348 6.94 6.80 16.94
CA TYR A 348 6.53 7.18 18.32
C TYR A 348 7.76 7.41 19.19
#